data_AF-A0A7X2S8Q8-F1
#
_entry.id   AF-A0A7X2S8Q8-F1
#
_cell.length_a   1.000
_cell.length_b   1.000
_cell.length_c   1.000
_cell.angle_alpha   90.00
_cell.angle_beta   90.00
_cell.angle_gamma   90.00
#
_symmetry.space_group_name_H-M   'P 1'
#
loop_
_entity.id
_entity.type
_entity.pdbx_description
1 polymer ?
#
loop_
_entity_poly.entity_id
_entity_poly.type
_entity_poly.pdbx_seq_one_letter_code
_entity_poly.pdbx_strand_id
1 'polypeptide(L)'
;MILENSKMSWQNIAQNKMRSFLTILGIVIGVASIIALITIVKGATGEVTEQMSSLGADKITVQVQGTPLKKGLLETDIKKLEDIQHVSGVSPTLSGKSSVVYSKNVMEDVSIQGKNHMHFRKNDDLIENGRAINKLDVESKNKVILIGSDIEKELFGGKDPIGKTIQIAGVNFTVIGTLEASDSYSNESSNDTVIMPYTTAMGFLQAGSVSNADIYMQDAKYSDEVTSGVEKAMNQAFNYKNEGYSVMNMGDMISSINDITSMMSLMLGGIASISLVVGGIGIMNMMLVSVTERTAEIGLRKALGAEPKRIQQQFLFESVFLSLIGGAIGLVLGLVIAAVVCSIMGTSFTLSASTILLAVGFSAAIGVLFGFAPAKKASQLNPIDALRNS
;
A
#
# COMPACT_ATOMS: atom_id res chain seq x y z
N MET A 1 -20.46 14.66 37.70
CA MET A 1 -20.56 15.39 36.41
C MET A 1 -20.42 14.52 35.15
N ILE A 2 -19.23 14.05 34.72
CA ILE A 2 -19.12 13.25 33.46
C ILE A 2 -19.85 11.90 33.58
N LEU A 3 -19.66 11.20 34.71
CA LEU A 3 -20.35 9.94 35.00
C LEU A 3 -21.87 10.10 35.14
N GLU A 4 -22.35 11.16 35.79
CA GLU A 4 -23.79 11.45 35.92
C GLU A 4 -24.42 11.83 34.57
N ASN A 5 -23.72 12.62 33.75
CA ASN A 5 -24.19 12.97 32.41
C ASN A 5 -24.27 11.73 31.51
N SER A 6 -23.28 10.84 31.57
CA SER A 6 -23.32 9.57 30.82
C SER A 6 -24.47 8.65 31.27
N LYS A 7 -24.76 8.61 32.57
CA LYS A 7 -25.83 7.78 33.14
C LYS A 7 -27.23 8.31 32.78
N MET A 8 -27.41 9.64 32.80
CA MET A 8 -28.65 10.28 32.34
C MET A 8 -28.86 10.13 30.82
N SER A 9 -27.81 10.27 30.01
CA SER A 9 -27.90 10.03 28.56
C SER A 9 -28.29 8.59 28.24
N TRP A 10 -27.76 7.60 28.96
CA TRP A 10 -28.13 6.19 28.79
C TRP A 10 -29.60 5.91 29.13
N GLN A 11 -30.13 6.51 30.19
CA GLN A 11 -31.53 6.36 30.59
C GLN A 11 -32.49 7.02 29.59
N ASN A 12 -32.11 8.15 28.99
CA ASN A 12 -32.92 8.82 27.96
C ASN A 12 -32.97 8.03 26.64
N ILE A 13 -31.86 7.43 26.21
CA ILE A 13 -31.82 6.54 25.03
C ILE A 13 -32.75 5.33 25.23
N ALA A 14 -32.83 4.82 26.45
CA ALA A 14 -33.67 3.66 26.79
C ALA A 14 -35.18 3.95 26.77
N GLN A 15 -35.61 5.20 26.93
CA GLN A 15 -37.04 5.58 26.89
C GLN A 15 -37.57 5.74 25.46
N ASN A 16 -36.75 6.20 24.50
CA ASN A 16 -37.12 6.37 23.09
C ASN A 16 -36.26 5.47 22.16
N LYS A 17 -36.39 4.15 22.34
CA LYS A 17 -35.54 3.11 21.72
C LYS A 17 -35.51 3.16 20.18
N MET A 18 -36.67 3.30 19.54
CA MET A 18 -36.77 3.24 18.06
C MET A 18 -36.08 4.43 17.39
N ARG A 19 -36.31 5.65 17.91
CA ARG A 19 -35.77 6.88 17.33
C ARG A 19 -34.26 6.98 17.55
N SER A 20 -33.81 6.68 18.76
CA SER A 20 -32.38 6.66 19.08
C SER A 20 -31.63 5.59 18.26
N PHE A 21 -32.22 4.39 18.11
CA PHE A 21 -31.66 3.33 17.28
C PHE A 21 -31.53 3.75 15.81
N LEU A 22 -32.60 4.28 15.19
CA LEU A 22 -32.56 4.73 13.79
C LEU A 22 -31.53 5.83 13.55
N THR A 23 -31.34 6.73 14.51
CA THR A 23 -30.37 7.83 14.41
C THR A 23 -28.94 7.32 14.50
N ILE A 24 -28.67 6.45 15.49
CA ILE A 24 -27.36 5.82 15.66
C ILE A 24 -27.04 4.94 14.44
N LEU A 25 -28.02 4.23 13.90
CA LEU A 25 -27.85 3.37 12.72
C LEU A 25 -27.33 4.15 11.50
N GLY A 26 -27.84 5.36 11.25
CA GLY A 26 -27.34 6.21 10.16
C GLY A 26 -25.87 6.59 10.33
N ILE A 27 -25.45 6.91 11.55
CA ILE A 27 -24.04 7.21 11.88
C ILE A 27 -23.18 5.95 11.73
N VAL A 28 -23.65 4.84 12.27
CA VAL A 28 -22.97 3.54 12.22
C VAL A 28 -22.72 3.13 10.78
N ILE A 29 -23.72 3.21 9.91
CA ILE A 29 -23.58 2.87 8.49
C ILE A 29 -22.59 3.83 7.83
N GLY A 30 -22.75 5.14 8.00
CA GLY A 30 -21.86 6.13 7.39
C GLY A 30 -20.39 5.96 7.80
N VAL A 31 -20.13 5.78 9.09
CA VAL A 31 -18.77 5.55 9.62
C VAL A 31 -18.25 4.17 9.22
N ALA A 32 -19.07 3.11 9.25
CA ALA A 32 -18.64 1.79 8.83
C ALA A 32 -18.25 1.76 7.35
N SER A 33 -19.06 2.37 6.47
CA SER A 33 -18.79 2.40 5.03
C SER A 33 -17.50 3.13 4.69
N ILE A 34 -17.27 4.32 5.25
CA ILE A 34 -16.04 5.08 4.96
C ILE A 34 -14.80 4.36 5.50
N ILE A 35 -14.87 3.83 6.72
CA ILE A 35 -13.74 3.12 7.34
C ILE A 35 -13.42 1.85 6.56
N ALA A 36 -14.44 1.09 6.15
CA ALA A 36 -14.25 -0.08 5.33
C ALA A 36 -13.54 0.27 4.01
N LEU A 37 -14.07 1.25 3.26
CA LEU A 37 -13.51 1.65 1.97
C LEU A 37 -12.08 2.19 2.07
N ILE A 38 -11.79 3.08 3.02
CA ILE A 38 -10.44 3.63 3.19
C ILE A 38 -9.45 2.53 3.59
N THR A 39 -9.85 1.61 4.48
CA THR A 39 -8.98 0.52 4.93
C THR A 39 -8.68 -0.44 3.79
N ILE A 40 -9.68 -0.80 2.98
CA ILE A 40 -9.51 -1.66 1.80
C ILE A 40 -8.58 -0.99 0.78
N VAL A 41 -8.79 0.29 0.45
CA VAL A 41 -7.95 1.01 -0.51
C VAL A 41 -6.51 1.08 0.00
N LYS A 42 -6.29 1.48 1.25
CA LYS A 42 -4.94 1.56 1.83
C LYS A 42 -4.23 0.21 1.93
N GLY A 43 -4.98 -0.86 2.25
CA GLY A 43 -4.43 -2.22 2.27
C GLY A 43 -3.96 -2.65 0.88
N ALA A 44 -4.83 -2.49 -0.12
CA ALA A 44 -4.50 -2.83 -1.51
C ALA A 44 -3.33 -2.00 -2.07
N THR A 45 -3.33 -0.67 -1.84
CA THR A 45 -2.24 0.19 -2.34
C THR A 45 -0.94 -0.03 -1.57
N GLY A 46 -1.02 -0.31 -0.26
CA GLY A 46 0.13 -0.59 0.58
C GLY A 46 0.89 -1.83 0.12
N GLU A 47 0.17 -2.90 -0.23
CA GLU A 47 0.76 -4.12 -0.78
C GLU A 47 1.47 -3.87 -2.12
N VAL A 48 0.85 -3.11 -3.03
CA VAL A 48 1.48 -2.71 -4.30
C VAL A 48 2.73 -1.86 -4.03
N THR A 49 2.66 -0.90 -3.11
CA THR A 49 3.82 -0.06 -2.75
C THR A 49 4.94 -0.88 -2.13
N GLU A 50 4.63 -1.87 -1.29
CA GLU A 50 5.61 -2.75 -0.65
C GLU A 50 6.30 -3.65 -1.68
N GLN A 51 5.53 -4.27 -2.59
CA GLN A 51 6.07 -5.01 -3.74
C GLN A 51 6.96 -4.13 -4.64
N MET A 52 6.58 -2.86 -4.86
CA MET A 52 7.43 -1.95 -5.64
C MET A 52 8.67 -1.51 -4.86
N SER A 53 8.58 -1.40 -3.52
CA SER A 53 9.69 -1.02 -2.67
C SER A 53 10.71 -2.14 -2.53
N SER A 54 10.28 -3.41 -2.49
CA SER A 54 11.17 -4.58 -2.50
C SER A 54 11.96 -4.69 -3.81
N LEU A 55 11.45 -4.13 -4.91
CA LEU A 55 12.18 -4.02 -6.17
C LEU A 55 13.24 -2.91 -6.16
N GLY A 56 13.31 -2.10 -5.09
CA GLY A 56 14.26 -1.01 -4.89
C GLY A 56 13.73 0.34 -5.32
N ALA A 57 13.39 1.21 -4.36
CA ALA A 57 12.96 2.59 -4.64
C ALA A 57 14.09 3.48 -5.20
N ASP A 58 15.35 3.09 -4.98
CA ASP A 58 16.55 3.75 -5.49
C ASP A 58 17.02 3.19 -6.85
N LYS A 59 16.12 2.51 -7.58
CA LYS A 59 16.41 1.85 -8.86
C LYS A 59 15.78 2.57 -10.03
N ILE A 60 16.56 2.76 -11.09
CA ILE A 60 16.10 3.17 -12.42
C ILE A 60 16.26 1.98 -13.35
N THR A 61 15.18 1.57 -14.00
CA THR A 61 15.19 0.48 -14.97
C THR A 61 15.22 1.05 -16.37
N VAL A 62 16.18 0.60 -17.18
CA VAL A 62 16.25 0.93 -18.60
C VAL A 62 15.88 -0.31 -19.40
N GLN A 63 14.82 -0.19 -20.19
CA GLN A 63 14.40 -1.22 -21.13
C GLN A 63 14.70 -0.74 -22.55
N VAL A 64 15.46 -1.54 -23.30
CA VAL A 64 15.79 -1.27 -24.70
C VAL A 64 14.90 -2.10 -25.61
N GLN A 65 14.12 -1.40 -26.43
CA GLN A 65 13.31 -2.00 -27.49
C GLN A 65 14.15 -2.20 -28.76
N GLY A 66 15.21 -1.40 -28.90
CA GLY A 66 16.14 -1.45 -30.00
C GLY A 66 15.69 -0.60 -31.19
N THR A 67 16.63 -0.37 -32.10
CA THR A 67 16.44 0.33 -33.36
C THR A 67 16.99 -0.54 -34.49
N PRO A 68 16.68 -0.25 -35.77
CA PRO A 68 17.27 -0.97 -36.90
C PRO A 68 18.82 -0.97 -36.90
N LEU A 69 19.44 0.03 -36.26
CA LEU A 69 20.90 0.18 -36.20
C LEU A 69 21.52 -0.43 -34.93
N LYS A 70 20.74 -0.59 -33.86
CA LYS A 70 21.23 -1.06 -32.56
C LYS A 70 20.13 -1.74 -31.76
N LYS A 71 20.27 -3.06 -31.55
CA LYS A 71 19.24 -3.90 -30.94
C LYS A 71 19.21 -3.91 -29.41
N GLY A 72 20.26 -3.42 -28.75
CA GLY A 72 20.38 -3.47 -27.29
C GLY A 72 21.57 -2.66 -26.78
N LEU A 73 21.82 -2.75 -25.47
CA LEU A 73 23.00 -2.18 -24.82
C LEU A 73 24.22 -3.06 -25.05
N LEU A 74 25.33 -2.41 -25.40
CA LEU A 74 26.65 -3.00 -25.46
C LEU A 74 27.39 -2.76 -24.14
N GLU A 75 28.49 -3.48 -23.91
CA GLU A 75 29.33 -3.31 -22.72
C GLU A 75 29.84 -1.87 -22.56
N THR A 76 30.09 -1.18 -23.68
CA THR A 76 30.50 0.23 -23.69
C THR A 76 29.39 1.17 -23.21
N ASP A 77 28.12 0.85 -23.45
CA ASP A 77 26.99 1.64 -22.96
C ASP A 77 26.80 1.43 -21.45
N ILE A 78 26.98 0.19 -20.98
CA ILE A 78 26.90 -0.14 -19.56
C ILE A 78 27.96 0.62 -18.77
N LYS A 79 29.21 0.68 -19.25
CA LYS A 79 30.28 1.46 -18.60
C LYS A 79 29.95 2.96 -18.54
N LYS A 80 29.38 3.52 -19.61
CA LYS A 80 28.94 4.92 -19.60
C LYS A 80 27.83 5.19 -18.59
N LEU A 81 26.95 4.21 -18.35
CA LEU A 81 25.92 4.32 -17.31
C LEU A 81 26.51 4.23 -15.90
N GLU A 82 27.54 3.39 -15.70
CA GLU A 82 28.28 3.31 -14.43
C GLU A 82 29.05 4.60 -14.10
N ASP A 83 29.55 5.31 -15.12
CA ASP A 83 30.30 6.56 -14.98
C ASP A 83 29.42 7.79 -14.64
N ILE A 84 28.08 7.64 -14.62
CA ILE A 84 27.17 8.73 -14.26
C ILE A 84 27.34 9.07 -12.77
N GLN A 85 27.38 10.37 -12.46
CA GLN A 85 27.47 10.85 -11.08
C GLN A 85 26.29 10.31 -10.24
N HIS A 86 26.56 9.94 -8.98
CA HIS A 86 25.59 9.38 -8.03
C HIS A 86 25.02 7.99 -8.37
N VAL A 87 25.51 7.34 -9.42
CA VAL A 87 25.27 5.91 -9.65
C VAL A 87 26.15 5.09 -8.70
N SER A 88 25.53 4.15 -7.99
CA SER A 88 26.22 3.18 -7.12
C SER A 88 26.64 1.92 -7.88
N GLY A 89 25.98 1.64 -9.01
CA GLY A 89 26.38 0.63 -9.98
C GLY A 89 25.22 0.22 -10.88
N VAL A 90 25.54 -0.58 -11.91
CA VAL A 90 24.59 -1.02 -12.93
C VAL A 90 24.54 -2.54 -12.94
N SER A 91 23.35 -3.12 -13.04
CA SER A 91 23.13 -4.55 -13.24
C SER A 91 22.45 -4.80 -14.58
N PRO A 92 23.20 -5.25 -15.59
CA PRO A 92 22.63 -5.74 -16.84
C PRO A 92 21.75 -6.97 -16.58
N THR A 93 20.61 -7.04 -17.26
CA THR A 93 19.67 -8.16 -17.18
C THR A 93 19.42 -8.74 -18.56
N LEU A 94 19.77 -10.01 -18.73
CA LEU A 94 19.28 -10.83 -19.84
C LEU A 94 18.28 -11.85 -19.31
N SER A 95 17.23 -12.10 -20.08
CA SER A 95 16.24 -13.12 -19.75
C SER A 95 16.05 -14.06 -20.93
N GLY A 96 15.85 -15.34 -20.64
CA GLY A 96 15.52 -16.38 -21.61
C GLY A 96 14.81 -17.53 -20.93
N LYS A 97 14.40 -18.53 -21.69
CA LYS A 97 13.85 -19.79 -21.15
C LYS A 97 14.64 -20.97 -21.67
N SER A 98 14.80 -21.99 -20.85
CA SER A 98 15.38 -23.26 -21.30
C SER A 98 14.98 -24.41 -20.40
N SER A 99 15.33 -25.62 -20.82
CA SER A 99 15.20 -26.81 -19.99
C SER A 99 16.44 -27.01 -19.11
N VAL A 100 16.18 -27.43 -17.87
CA VAL A 100 17.20 -27.77 -16.88
C VAL A 100 17.11 -29.26 -16.61
N VAL A 101 18.24 -29.94 -16.73
CA VAL A 101 18.37 -31.39 -16.60
C VAL A 101 19.33 -31.71 -15.48
N TYR A 102 18.91 -32.56 -14.56
CA TYR A 102 19.78 -33.15 -13.56
C TYR A 102 19.49 -34.65 -13.41
N SER A 103 20.51 -35.47 -13.65
CA SER A 103 20.42 -36.93 -13.63
C SER A 103 19.34 -37.48 -14.58
N LYS A 104 18.14 -37.80 -14.06
CA LYS A 104 16.99 -38.30 -14.84
C LYS A 104 15.78 -37.36 -14.81
N ASN A 105 15.87 -36.27 -14.05
CA ASN A 105 14.80 -35.30 -13.90
C ASN A 105 15.04 -34.15 -14.88
N VAL A 106 13.96 -33.69 -15.50
CA VAL A 106 13.96 -32.60 -16.46
C VAL A 106 12.87 -31.63 -16.06
N MET A 107 13.22 -30.36 -15.97
CA MET A 107 12.28 -29.25 -15.88
C MET A 107 12.33 -28.48 -17.18
N GLU A 108 11.17 -28.27 -17.80
CA GLU A 108 11.02 -27.47 -19.02
C GLU A 108 10.59 -26.05 -18.67
N ASP A 109 10.76 -25.11 -19.61
CA ASP A 109 10.34 -23.70 -19.49
C ASP A 109 10.88 -22.91 -18.29
N VAL A 110 12.02 -23.34 -17.73
CA VAL A 110 12.69 -22.66 -16.61
C VAL A 110 13.20 -21.28 -17.05
N SER A 111 12.94 -20.27 -16.22
CA SER A 111 13.37 -18.90 -16.45
C SER A 111 14.87 -18.77 -16.22
N ILE A 112 15.62 -18.31 -17.22
CA ILE A 112 17.06 -18.07 -17.12
C ILE A 112 17.30 -16.58 -17.10
N GLN A 113 17.99 -16.12 -16.06
CA GLN A 113 18.39 -14.74 -15.91
C GLN A 113 19.91 -14.59 -15.87
N GLY A 114 20.41 -13.64 -16.66
CA GLY A 114 21.79 -13.17 -16.62
C GLY A 114 21.88 -11.91 -15.78
N LYS A 115 22.52 -11.96 -14.60
CA LYS A 115 22.72 -10.82 -13.70
C LYS A 115 24.21 -10.66 -13.35
N ASN A 116 24.59 -9.55 -12.72
CA ASN A 116 25.95 -9.34 -12.22
C ASN A 116 25.98 -9.30 -10.68
N HIS A 117 27.17 -9.06 -10.11
CA HIS A 117 27.36 -8.98 -8.67
C HIS A 117 26.63 -7.79 -8.00
N MET A 118 26.29 -6.73 -8.75
CA MET A 118 25.60 -5.56 -8.20
C MET A 118 24.16 -5.88 -7.84
N HIS A 119 23.50 -6.78 -8.58
CA HIS A 119 22.15 -7.24 -8.29
C HIS A 119 22.04 -7.84 -6.88
N PHE A 120 22.98 -8.73 -6.53
CA PHE A 120 22.99 -9.38 -5.22
C PHE A 120 23.40 -8.44 -4.11
N ARG A 121 24.36 -7.53 -4.35
CA ARG A 121 24.79 -6.52 -3.35
C ARG A 121 23.67 -5.56 -2.93
N LYS A 122 22.68 -5.35 -3.79
CA LYS A 122 21.53 -4.48 -3.52
C LYS A 122 20.31 -5.27 -3.03
N ASN A 123 20.35 -6.59 -3.13
CA ASN A 123 19.29 -7.52 -2.73
C ASN A 123 19.94 -8.69 -1.97
N ASP A 124 20.59 -8.39 -0.83
CA ASP A 124 21.42 -9.36 -0.09
C ASP A 124 20.56 -10.53 0.46
N ASP A 125 19.28 -10.30 0.70
CA ASP A 125 18.33 -11.28 1.25
C ASP A 125 17.95 -12.38 0.24
N LEU A 126 18.25 -12.21 -1.06
CA LEU A 126 17.85 -13.17 -2.10
C LEU A 126 18.51 -14.55 -1.98
N ILE A 127 19.55 -14.72 -1.16
CA ILE A 127 20.35 -15.95 -1.11
C ILE A 127 20.03 -16.69 0.18
N GLU A 128 19.46 -17.89 0.04
CA GLU A 128 19.18 -18.75 1.19
C GLU A 128 20.44 -19.52 1.61
N ASN A 129 21.09 -20.20 0.66
CA ASN A 129 22.29 -21.00 0.92
C ASN A 129 23.39 -20.77 -0.13
N GLY A 130 24.65 -20.90 0.28
CA GLY A 130 25.81 -20.82 -0.62
C GLY A 130 26.37 -19.41 -0.76
N ARG A 131 26.68 -18.99 -2.00
CA ARG A 131 27.30 -17.67 -2.27
C ARG A 131 26.70 -16.97 -3.49
N ALA A 132 26.72 -15.64 -3.45
CA ALA A 132 26.36 -14.79 -4.58
C ALA A 132 27.34 -14.93 -5.76
N ILE A 133 26.90 -14.47 -6.94
CA ILE A 133 27.77 -14.20 -8.08
C ILE A 133 28.70 -13.03 -7.71
N ASN A 134 30.01 -13.24 -7.80
CA ASN A 134 30.99 -12.20 -7.54
C ASN A 134 31.51 -11.55 -8.84
N LYS A 135 32.31 -10.49 -8.72
CA LYS A 135 32.89 -9.79 -9.86
C LYS A 135 33.77 -10.70 -10.74
N LEU A 136 34.55 -11.59 -10.13
CA LEU A 136 35.43 -12.52 -10.84
C LEU A 136 34.66 -13.55 -11.68
N ASP A 137 33.50 -14.00 -11.21
CA ASP A 137 32.63 -14.94 -11.95
C ASP A 137 32.12 -14.31 -13.25
N VAL A 138 31.79 -13.01 -13.18
CA VAL A 138 31.34 -12.21 -14.34
C VAL A 138 32.50 -11.98 -15.32
N GLU A 139 33.66 -11.55 -14.82
CA GLU A 139 34.83 -11.26 -15.66
C GLU A 139 35.40 -12.53 -16.32
N SER A 140 35.46 -13.64 -15.58
CA SER A 140 36.01 -14.92 -16.06
C SER A 140 35.00 -15.74 -16.87
N LYS A 141 33.75 -15.27 -17.01
CA LYS A 141 32.65 -15.99 -17.66
C LYS A 141 32.46 -17.40 -17.07
N ASN A 142 32.51 -17.48 -15.75
CA ASN A 142 32.39 -18.76 -15.05
C ASN A 142 31.01 -19.37 -15.30
N LYS A 143 30.96 -20.69 -15.50
CA LYS A 143 29.72 -21.47 -15.65
C LYS A 143 29.16 -21.86 -14.29
N VAL A 144 28.82 -20.85 -13.51
CA VAL A 144 28.24 -20.98 -12.17
C VAL A 144 26.82 -20.44 -12.16
N ILE A 145 25.97 -21.00 -11.31
CA ILE A 145 24.55 -20.65 -11.25
C ILE A 145 24.01 -20.65 -9.82
N LEU A 146 22.98 -19.85 -9.63
CA LEU A 146 22.06 -19.89 -8.49
C LEU A 146 20.71 -20.44 -8.97
N ILE A 147 20.07 -21.26 -8.16
CA ILE A 147 18.80 -21.90 -8.51
C ILE A 147 17.70 -21.49 -7.54
N GLY A 148 16.48 -21.35 -8.04
CA GLY A 148 15.28 -21.11 -7.23
C GLY A 148 14.84 -22.35 -6.44
N SER A 149 13.99 -22.10 -5.44
CA SER A 149 13.54 -23.11 -4.48
C SER A 149 12.73 -24.26 -5.11
N ASP A 150 11.97 -24.02 -6.19
CA ASP A 150 11.21 -25.08 -6.86
C ASP A 150 12.14 -26.00 -7.65
N ILE A 151 13.17 -25.44 -8.28
CA ILE A 151 14.20 -26.19 -8.99
C ILE A 151 14.98 -27.09 -8.02
N GLU A 152 15.33 -26.56 -6.85
CA GLU A 152 15.97 -27.34 -5.79
C GLU A 152 15.10 -28.52 -5.36
N LYS A 153 13.82 -28.28 -5.06
CA LYS A 153 12.89 -29.33 -4.62
C LYS A 153 12.67 -30.41 -5.68
N GLU A 154 12.41 -30.03 -6.92
CA GLU A 154 12.09 -30.97 -8.00
C GLU A 154 13.31 -31.76 -8.50
N LEU A 155 14.45 -31.09 -8.70
CA LEU A 155 15.63 -31.75 -9.25
C LEU A 155 16.44 -32.50 -8.19
N PHE A 156 16.53 -31.99 -6.96
CA PHE A 156 17.40 -32.55 -5.92
C PHE A 156 16.66 -33.31 -4.83
N GLY A 157 15.33 -33.15 -4.70
CA GLY A 157 14.52 -33.90 -3.73
C GLY A 157 14.96 -33.71 -2.28
N GLY A 158 15.43 -32.51 -1.93
CA GLY A 158 15.94 -32.16 -0.59
C GLY A 158 17.40 -32.54 -0.33
N LYS A 159 18.17 -32.93 -1.36
CA LYS A 159 19.63 -33.07 -1.27
C LYS A 159 20.31 -31.74 -1.54
N ASP A 160 21.43 -31.49 -0.86
CA ASP A 160 22.24 -30.27 -1.06
C ASP A 160 22.66 -30.12 -2.54
N PRO A 161 22.18 -29.07 -3.24
CA PRO A 161 22.50 -28.84 -4.65
C PRO A 161 23.88 -28.18 -4.82
N ILE A 162 24.46 -27.60 -3.76
CA ILE A 162 25.68 -26.81 -3.86
C ILE A 162 26.87 -27.68 -4.29
N GLY A 163 27.63 -27.19 -5.27
CA GLY A 163 28.77 -27.89 -5.86
C GLY A 163 28.39 -28.99 -6.86
N LYS A 164 27.10 -29.27 -7.07
CA LYS A 164 26.64 -30.20 -8.10
C LYS A 164 26.61 -29.52 -9.47
N THR A 165 26.75 -30.35 -10.50
CA THR A 165 26.65 -29.91 -11.89
C THR A 165 25.27 -30.24 -12.43
N ILE A 166 24.58 -29.25 -12.98
CA ILE A 166 23.35 -29.41 -13.75
C ILE A 166 23.59 -29.05 -15.21
N GLN A 167 22.76 -29.59 -16.09
CA GLN A 167 22.87 -29.35 -17.51
C GLN A 167 21.72 -28.46 -17.98
N ILE A 168 22.03 -27.35 -18.64
CA ILE A 168 21.05 -26.42 -19.19
C ILE A 168 21.29 -26.35 -20.70
N ALA A 169 20.30 -26.71 -21.52
CA ALA A 169 20.43 -26.85 -22.98
C ALA A 169 21.71 -27.57 -23.45
N GLY A 170 22.10 -28.64 -22.75
CA GLY A 170 23.30 -29.41 -23.09
C GLY A 170 24.62 -28.89 -22.49
N VAL A 171 24.63 -27.72 -21.83
CA VAL A 171 25.83 -27.11 -21.23
C VAL A 171 25.86 -27.36 -19.71
N ASN A 172 27.02 -27.75 -19.20
CA ASN A 172 27.23 -28.01 -17.78
C ASN A 172 27.50 -26.73 -16.99
N PHE A 173 26.75 -26.54 -15.89
CA PHE A 173 26.87 -25.44 -14.94
C PHE A 173 26.99 -25.97 -13.52
N THR A 174 27.78 -25.30 -12.68
CA THR A 174 27.95 -25.68 -11.27
C THR A 174 27.07 -24.79 -10.38
N VAL A 175 26.26 -25.41 -9.53
CA VAL A 175 25.43 -24.70 -8.55
C VAL A 175 26.32 -24.16 -7.44
N ILE A 176 26.24 -22.86 -7.17
CA ILE A 176 27.01 -22.18 -6.12
C ILE A 176 26.14 -21.67 -4.97
N GLY A 177 24.82 -21.73 -5.10
CA GLY A 177 23.87 -21.38 -4.05
C GLY A 177 22.41 -21.52 -4.51
N THR A 178 21.50 -21.27 -3.57
CA THR A 178 20.04 -21.32 -3.77
C THR A 178 19.42 -19.98 -3.39
N LEU A 179 18.33 -19.62 -4.06
CA LEU A 179 17.59 -18.39 -3.81
C LEU A 179 16.53 -18.60 -2.74
N GLU A 180 16.27 -17.58 -1.92
CA GLU A 180 15.17 -17.59 -0.97
C GLU A 180 13.83 -17.75 -1.72
N ALA A 181 12.94 -18.56 -1.15
CA ALA A 181 11.63 -18.81 -1.70
C ALA A 181 10.78 -17.54 -1.69
N SER A 182 10.44 -17.04 -2.87
CA SER A 182 9.45 -15.99 -3.04
C SER A 182 8.03 -16.54 -2.85
N ASP A 183 7.11 -15.72 -2.36
CA ASP A 183 5.68 -16.07 -2.34
C ASP A 183 5.19 -16.37 -3.76
N SER A 184 4.58 -17.55 -3.95
CA SER A 184 4.15 -18.04 -5.27
C SER A 184 3.10 -17.16 -5.98
N TYR A 185 2.57 -16.15 -5.29
CA TYR A 185 1.62 -15.17 -5.81
C TYR A 185 2.27 -13.85 -6.26
N SER A 186 3.58 -13.69 -6.06
CA SER A 186 4.29 -12.52 -6.56
C SER A 186 4.49 -12.63 -8.08
N ASN A 187 4.31 -11.51 -8.80
CA ASN A 187 4.50 -11.46 -10.26
C ASN A 187 5.97 -11.65 -10.69
N GLU A 188 6.92 -11.66 -9.75
CA GLU A 188 8.35 -11.96 -9.97
C GLU A 188 8.79 -13.12 -9.07
N SER A 189 8.27 -14.33 -9.32
CA SER A 189 8.71 -15.51 -8.58
C SER A 189 10.19 -15.82 -8.86
N SER A 190 11.00 -15.89 -7.82
CA SER A 190 12.39 -16.40 -7.88
C SER A 190 12.43 -17.93 -7.91
N ASN A 191 11.30 -18.61 -7.66
CA ASN A 191 11.24 -20.04 -7.39
C ASN A 191 11.60 -20.92 -8.58
N ASP A 192 11.17 -20.55 -9.80
CA ASP A 192 11.40 -21.26 -11.06
C ASP A 192 12.50 -20.61 -11.92
N THR A 193 13.43 -19.89 -11.28
CA THR A 193 14.47 -19.11 -11.95
C THR A 193 15.87 -19.69 -11.71
N VAL A 194 16.70 -19.69 -12.75
CA VAL A 194 18.15 -19.89 -12.69
C VAL A 194 18.85 -18.57 -12.97
N ILE A 195 19.69 -18.11 -12.05
CA ILE A 195 20.51 -16.90 -12.24
C ILE A 195 21.96 -17.29 -12.52
N MET A 196 22.53 -16.73 -13.58
CA MET A 196 23.93 -16.93 -13.98
C MET A 196 24.60 -15.59 -14.30
N PRO A 197 25.94 -15.51 -14.39
CA PRO A 197 26.61 -14.29 -14.77
C PRO A 197 26.12 -13.81 -16.15
N TYR A 198 25.77 -12.52 -16.28
CA TYR A 198 25.20 -12.00 -17.52
C TYR A 198 26.13 -12.17 -18.74
N THR A 199 27.44 -12.18 -18.53
CA THR A 199 28.45 -12.44 -19.56
C THR A 199 28.40 -13.89 -20.05
N THR A 200 28.15 -14.83 -19.14
CA THR A 200 27.92 -16.24 -19.45
C THR A 200 26.57 -16.43 -20.15
N ALA A 201 25.52 -15.77 -19.65
CA ALA A 201 24.18 -15.78 -20.25
C ALA A 201 24.17 -15.23 -21.68
N MET A 202 24.93 -14.17 -21.96
CA MET A 202 25.04 -13.58 -23.29
C MET A 202 25.57 -14.57 -24.33
N GLY A 203 26.62 -15.33 -23.96
CA GLY A 203 27.14 -16.40 -24.82
C GLY A 203 26.19 -17.60 -24.92
N PHE A 204 25.56 -17.98 -23.80
CA PHE A 204 24.63 -19.11 -23.73
C PHE A 204 23.35 -18.89 -24.54
N LEU A 205 22.71 -17.72 -24.40
CA LEU A 205 21.48 -17.34 -25.10
C LEU A 205 21.74 -16.83 -26.52
N GLN A 206 23.00 -16.77 -26.96
CA GLN A 206 23.43 -16.18 -28.24
C GLN A 206 22.90 -14.74 -28.42
N ALA A 207 22.77 -14.02 -27.31
CA ALA A 207 22.29 -12.64 -27.31
C ALA A 207 23.45 -11.72 -27.69
N GLY A 208 23.29 -10.93 -28.76
CA GLY A 208 24.32 -9.96 -29.20
C GLY A 208 24.37 -8.68 -28.37
N SER A 209 23.39 -8.47 -27.47
CA SER A 209 23.24 -7.25 -26.68
C SER A 209 22.32 -7.47 -25.49
N VAL A 210 22.40 -6.59 -24.50
CA VAL A 210 21.53 -6.59 -23.31
C VAL A 210 20.24 -5.81 -23.60
N SER A 211 19.10 -6.34 -23.21
CA SER A 211 17.79 -5.68 -23.39
C SER A 211 17.37 -4.82 -22.19
N ASN A 212 17.81 -5.15 -20.98
CA ASN A 212 17.40 -4.46 -19.76
C ASN A 212 18.61 -4.15 -18.87
N ALA A 213 18.63 -3.00 -18.21
CA ALA A 213 19.65 -2.67 -17.21
C ALA A 213 19.00 -1.98 -16.01
N ASP A 214 19.34 -2.47 -14.82
CA ASP A 214 18.95 -1.88 -13.55
C ASP A 214 20.09 -0.96 -13.10
N ILE A 215 19.82 0.34 -12.93
CA ILE A 215 20.78 1.33 -12.44
C ILE A 215 20.41 1.63 -10.99
N TYR A 216 21.35 1.40 -10.09
CA TYR A 216 21.18 1.67 -8.66
C TYR A 216 21.81 3.00 -8.30
N MET A 217 21.06 3.83 -7.58
CA MET A 217 21.52 5.12 -7.10
C MET A 217 22.23 4.98 -5.74
N GLN A 218 23.05 5.97 -5.41
CA GLN A 218 23.63 6.09 -4.07
C GLN A 218 22.58 6.51 -3.04
N ASP A 219 21.66 7.38 -3.45
CA ASP A 219 20.59 7.92 -2.62
C ASP A 219 19.41 8.34 -3.51
N ALA A 220 18.18 8.06 -3.07
CA ALA A 220 16.96 8.42 -3.79
C ALA A 220 16.80 9.93 -4.00
N LYS A 221 17.45 10.79 -3.20
CA LYS A 221 17.41 12.26 -3.41
C LYS A 221 18.01 12.71 -4.74
N TYR A 222 18.87 11.91 -5.35
CA TYR A 222 19.50 12.21 -6.66
C TYR A 222 18.72 11.63 -7.85
N SER A 223 17.52 11.09 -7.59
CA SER A 223 16.60 10.52 -8.58
C SER A 223 16.52 11.31 -9.89
N ASP A 224 16.23 12.61 -9.81
CA ASP A 224 16.02 13.45 -10.99
C ASP A 224 17.33 13.67 -11.79
N GLU A 225 18.44 13.84 -11.08
CA GLU A 225 19.77 14.06 -11.67
C GLU A 225 20.26 12.79 -12.38
N VAL A 226 20.14 11.64 -11.72
CA VAL A 226 20.54 10.35 -12.30
C VAL A 226 19.65 10.00 -13.48
N THR A 227 18.32 10.19 -13.36
CA THR A 227 17.37 9.94 -14.47
C THR A 227 17.73 10.77 -15.70
N SER A 228 17.98 12.07 -15.51
CA SER A 228 18.42 12.97 -16.59
C SER A 228 19.76 12.54 -17.21
N GLY A 229 20.70 12.08 -16.37
CA GLY A 229 21.98 11.54 -16.82
C GLY A 229 21.83 10.26 -17.65
N VAL A 230 20.98 9.33 -17.20
CA VAL A 230 20.66 8.07 -17.89
C VAL A 230 19.99 8.36 -19.23
N GLU A 231 18.98 9.22 -19.26
CA GLU A 231 18.31 9.62 -20.50
C GLU A 231 19.29 10.27 -21.49
N LYS A 232 20.20 11.12 -21.03
CA LYS A 232 21.22 11.72 -21.89
C LYS A 232 22.17 10.67 -22.47
N ALA A 233 22.62 9.72 -21.65
CA ALA A 233 23.47 8.61 -22.09
C ALA A 233 22.75 7.71 -23.11
N MET A 234 21.48 7.39 -22.86
CA MET A 234 20.67 6.56 -23.76
C MET A 234 20.33 7.28 -25.07
N ASN A 235 20.00 8.57 -25.03
CA ASN A 235 19.82 9.39 -26.22
C ASN A 235 21.06 9.36 -27.12
N GLN A 236 22.26 9.50 -26.55
CA GLN A 236 23.50 9.38 -27.31
C GLN A 236 23.71 7.95 -27.86
N ALA A 237 23.40 6.92 -27.06
CA ALA A 237 23.57 5.53 -27.44
C ALA A 237 22.64 5.10 -28.59
N PHE A 238 21.48 5.73 -28.75
CA PHE A 238 20.46 5.42 -29.77
C PHE A 238 20.26 6.54 -30.81
N ASN A 239 21.23 7.45 -30.95
CA ASN A 239 21.22 8.54 -31.93
C ASN A 239 19.96 9.43 -31.86
N TYR A 240 19.52 9.77 -30.65
CA TYR A 240 18.37 10.64 -30.38
C TYR A 240 17.05 10.14 -30.99
N LYS A 241 16.92 8.82 -31.16
CA LYS A 241 15.65 8.18 -31.51
C LYS A 241 14.91 7.78 -30.24
N ASN A 242 13.89 8.57 -29.90
CA ASN A 242 13.11 8.43 -28.67
C ASN A 242 12.37 7.09 -28.52
N GLU A 243 12.25 6.29 -29.58
CA GLU A 243 11.58 4.97 -29.56
C GLU A 243 12.55 3.81 -29.30
N GLY A 244 13.86 4.05 -29.17
CA GLY A 244 14.84 2.98 -29.00
C GLY A 244 14.89 2.37 -27.60
N TYR A 245 14.45 3.10 -26.59
CA TYR A 245 14.54 2.72 -25.18
C TYR A 245 13.44 3.39 -24.34
N SER A 246 13.24 2.87 -23.13
CA SER A 246 12.40 3.44 -22.09
C SER A 246 13.18 3.47 -20.78
N VAL A 247 13.05 4.57 -20.04
CA VAL A 247 13.63 4.74 -18.70
C VAL A 247 12.48 4.81 -17.72
N MET A 248 12.52 3.98 -16.69
CA MET A 248 11.50 3.92 -15.66
C MET A 248 12.17 4.11 -14.30
N ASN A 249 11.76 5.15 -13.60
CA ASN A 249 12.21 5.43 -12.25
C ASN A 249 11.21 4.84 -11.24
N MET A 250 11.69 3.95 -10.38
CA MET A 250 10.82 3.28 -9.41
C MET A 250 10.30 4.23 -8.33
N GLY A 251 11.09 5.25 -7.96
CA GLY A 251 10.68 6.28 -7.00
C GLY A 251 9.48 7.11 -7.51
N ASP A 252 9.48 7.45 -8.80
CA ASP A 252 8.38 8.19 -9.43
C ASP A 252 7.10 7.35 -9.51
N MET A 253 7.25 6.04 -9.74
CA MET A 253 6.13 5.10 -9.76
C MET A 253 5.49 4.97 -8.36
N ILE A 254 6.30 4.82 -7.32
CA ILE A 254 5.83 4.80 -5.93
C ILE A 254 5.13 6.12 -5.57
N SER A 255 5.72 7.26 -5.97
CA SER A 255 5.14 8.59 -5.75
C SER A 255 3.78 8.72 -6.45
N SER A 256 3.67 8.26 -7.70
CA SER A 256 2.42 8.25 -8.46
C SER A 256 1.34 7.38 -7.82
N ILE A 257 1.70 6.21 -7.27
CA ILE A 257 0.76 5.36 -6.51
C ILE A 257 0.28 6.09 -5.25
N ASN A 258 1.17 6.76 -4.53
CA ASN A 258 0.80 7.55 -3.35
C ASN A 258 -0.14 8.72 -3.69
N ASP A 259 0.08 9.38 -4.83
CA ASP A 259 -0.78 10.46 -5.32
C ASP A 259 -2.18 9.95 -5.69
N ILE A 260 -2.26 8.83 -6.41
CA ILE A 260 -3.54 8.17 -6.75
C ILE A 260 -4.27 7.76 -5.46
N THR A 261 -3.55 7.16 -4.50
CA THR A 261 -4.10 6.74 -3.21
C THR A 261 -4.66 7.93 -2.42
N SER A 262 -3.94 9.06 -2.46
CA SER A 262 -4.35 10.31 -1.81
C SER A 262 -5.58 10.92 -2.48
N MET A 263 -5.63 10.92 -3.81
CA MET A 263 -6.80 11.39 -4.58
C MET A 263 -8.04 10.53 -4.31
N MET A 264 -7.90 9.20 -4.30
CA MET A 264 -8.99 8.30 -3.92
C MET A 264 -9.46 8.53 -2.49
N SER A 265 -8.52 8.74 -1.55
CA SER A 265 -8.85 9.06 -0.15
C SER A 265 -9.62 10.37 -0.03
N LEU A 266 -9.25 11.40 -0.80
CA LEU A 266 -9.98 12.67 -0.85
C LEU A 266 -11.38 12.50 -1.42
N MET A 267 -11.54 11.73 -2.51
CA MET A 267 -12.86 11.44 -3.09
C MET A 267 -13.76 10.70 -2.09
N LEU A 268 -13.22 9.68 -1.40
CA LEU A 268 -13.92 8.95 -0.35
C LEU A 268 -14.29 9.87 0.82
N GLY A 269 -13.41 10.78 1.21
CA GLY A 269 -13.70 11.83 2.19
C GLY A 269 -14.82 12.77 1.73
N GLY A 270 -14.84 13.14 0.45
CA GLY A 270 -15.91 13.92 -0.16
C GLY A 270 -17.27 13.20 -0.13
N ILE A 271 -17.31 11.93 -0.51
CA ILE A 271 -18.52 11.10 -0.43
C ILE A 271 -18.97 10.94 1.03
N ALA A 272 -18.01 10.73 1.95
CA ALA A 272 -18.32 10.66 3.36
C ALA A 272 -18.87 11.96 3.92
N SER A 273 -18.45 13.13 3.42
CA SER A 273 -19.04 14.41 3.81
C SER A 273 -20.54 14.50 3.47
N ILE A 274 -20.99 13.82 2.41
CA ILE A 274 -22.42 13.72 2.09
C ILE A 274 -23.11 12.81 3.10
N SER A 275 -22.52 11.65 3.42
CA SER A 275 -23.01 10.74 4.46
C SER A 275 -23.06 11.41 5.85
N LEU A 276 -22.10 12.28 6.16
CA LEU A 276 -22.05 13.12 7.36
C LEU A 276 -23.29 14.00 7.45
N VAL A 277 -23.68 14.65 6.35
CA VAL A 277 -24.87 15.51 6.32
C VAL A 277 -26.14 14.68 6.51
N VAL A 278 -26.26 13.54 5.84
CA VAL A 278 -27.44 12.66 5.97
C VAL A 278 -27.58 12.12 7.40
N GLY A 279 -26.50 11.59 7.99
CA GLY A 279 -26.50 11.11 9.37
C GLY A 279 -26.70 12.24 10.39
N GLY A 280 -26.09 13.40 10.11
CA GLY A 280 -26.19 14.60 10.93
C GLY A 280 -27.60 15.19 11.00
N ILE A 281 -28.33 15.23 9.88
CA ILE A 281 -29.75 15.63 9.86
C ILE A 281 -30.57 14.72 10.79
N GLY A 282 -30.25 13.42 10.83
CA GLY A 282 -30.86 12.49 11.77
C GLY A 282 -30.66 12.93 13.23
N ILE A 283 -29.43 13.25 13.62
CA ILE A 283 -29.12 13.74 14.98
C ILE A 283 -29.88 15.04 15.27
N MET A 284 -29.85 15.98 14.34
CA MET A 284 -30.52 17.27 14.51
C MET A 284 -32.02 17.10 14.75
N ASN A 285 -32.69 16.27 13.94
CA ASN A 285 -34.12 16.02 14.06
C ASN A 285 -34.46 15.32 15.38
N MET A 286 -33.69 14.28 15.74
CA MET A 286 -33.88 13.57 17.00
C MET A 286 -33.73 14.52 18.20
N MET A 287 -32.70 15.37 18.18
CA MET A 287 -32.45 16.35 19.24
C MET A 287 -33.52 17.45 19.30
N LEU A 288 -34.01 17.94 18.15
CA LEU A 288 -35.11 18.92 18.13
C LEU A 288 -36.36 18.36 18.80
N VAL A 289 -36.71 17.10 18.51
CA VAL A 289 -37.87 16.47 19.13
C VAL A 289 -37.62 16.22 20.63
N SER A 290 -36.43 15.78 21.02
CA SER A 290 -36.05 15.63 22.45
C SER A 290 -36.15 16.94 23.23
N VAL A 291 -35.73 18.07 22.63
CA VAL A 291 -35.89 19.39 23.24
C VAL A 291 -37.37 19.75 23.41
N THR A 292 -38.22 19.45 22.42
CA THR A 292 -39.66 19.70 22.55
C THR A 292 -40.34 18.82 23.60
N GLU A 293 -39.96 17.55 23.70
CA GLU A 293 -40.48 16.62 24.73
C GLU A 293 -40.05 17.05 26.14
N ARG A 294 -38.85 17.62 26.28
CA ARG A 294 -38.27 18.05 27.57
C ARG A 294 -38.45 19.54 27.87
N THR A 295 -39.34 20.24 27.15
CA THR A 295 -39.50 21.70 27.26
C THR A 295 -39.81 22.14 28.71
N ALA A 296 -40.74 21.46 29.39
CA ALA A 296 -41.13 21.75 30.77
C ALA A 296 -39.97 21.55 31.77
N GLU A 297 -39.19 20.48 31.60
CA GLU A 297 -38.01 20.18 32.42
C GLU A 297 -36.94 21.29 32.27
N ILE A 298 -36.69 21.73 31.04
CA ILE A 298 -35.74 22.80 30.74
C ILE A 298 -36.21 24.13 31.33
N GLY A 299 -37.52 24.43 31.22
CA GLY A 299 -38.15 25.61 31.79
C GLY A 299 -37.99 25.69 33.31
N LEU A 300 -38.25 24.57 34.00
CA LEU A 300 -38.08 24.46 35.45
C LEU A 300 -36.62 24.69 35.87
N ARG A 301 -35.65 24.08 35.19
CA ARG A 301 -34.22 24.26 35.48
C ARG A 301 -33.78 25.72 35.33
N LYS A 302 -34.27 26.42 34.30
CA LYS A 302 -33.98 27.85 34.10
C LYS A 302 -34.67 28.74 35.13
N ALA A 303 -35.90 28.43 35.53
CA ALA A 303 -36.60 29.14 36.59
C ALA A 303 -35.87 29.03 37.94
N LEU A 304 -35.19 27.91 38.18
CA LEU A 304 -34.30 27.68 39.33
C LEU A 304 -32.90 28.29 39.18
N GLY A 305 -32.63 29.04 38.10
CA GLY A 305 -31.38 29.79 37.91
C GLY A 305 -30.31 29.10 37.07
N ALA A 306 -30.61 28.02 36.34
CA ALA A 306 -29.63 27.40 35.43
C ALA A 306 -29.25 28.36 34.28
N GLU A 307 -27.94 28.63 34.13
CA GLU A 307 -27.44 29.44 33.02
C GLU A 307 -27.75 28.81 31.65
N PRO A 308 -28.13 29.61 30.63
CA PRO A 308 -28.34 29.14 29.26
C PRO A 308 -27.18 28.30 28.71
N LYS A 309 -25.94 28.72 28.99
CA LYS A 309 -24.72 28.04 28.56
C LYS A 309 -24.62 26.61 29.12
N ARG A 310 -25.07 26.39 30.35
CA ARG A 310 -25.05 25.07 31.00
C ARG A 310 -26.06 24.11 30.37
N ILE A 311 -27.23 24.62 30.00
CA ILE A 311 -28.24 23.86 29.24
C ILE A 311 -27.69 23.52 27.85
N GLN A 312 -27.08 24.48 27.16
CA GLN A 312 -26.48 24.25 25.84
C GLN A 312 -25.40 23.17 25.90
N GLN A 313 -24.47 23.25 26.87
CA GLN A 313 -23.40 22.26 27.05
C GLN A 313 -23.93 20.87 27.33
N GLN A 314 -25.03 20.75 28.10
CA GLN A 314 -25.65 19.45 28.38
C GLN A 314 -26.16 18.78 27.10
N PHE A 315 -26.96 19.49 26.28
CA PHE A 315 -27.50 18.94 25.04
C PHE A 315 -26.40 18.70 23.99
N LEU A 316 -25.38 19.55 23.93
CA LEU A 316 -24.24 19.35 23.03
C LEU A 316 -23.41 18.12 23.45
N PHE A 317 -23.25 17.90 24.75
CA PHE A 317 -22.57 16.70 25.24
C PHE A 317 -23.38 15.44 24.94
N GLU A 318 -24.71 15.51 25.06
CA GLU A 318 -25.61 14.39 24.71
C GLU A 318 -25.49 14.01 23.22
N SER A 319 -25.44 15.00 22.31
CA SER A 319 -25.27 14.74 20.87
C SER A 319 -23.89 14.20 20.52
N VAL A 320 -22.82 14.75 21.11
CA VAL A 320 -21.44 14.26 20.90
C VAL A 320 -21.26 12.86 21.47
N PHE A 321 -21.83 12.58 22.63
CA PHE A 321 -21.75 11.25 23.24
C PHE A 321 -22.47 10.20 22.38
N LEU A 322 -23.67 10.53 21.89
CA LEU A 322 -24.41 9.69 20.94
C LEU A 322 -23.63 9.45 19.65
N SER A 323 -23.03 10.49 19.08
CA SER A 323 -22.27 10.36 17.83
C SER A 323 -20.98 9.56 18.03
N LEU A 324 -20.29 9.70 19.16
CA LEU A 324 -19.11 8.90 19.49
C LEU A 324 -19.46 7.41 19.70
N ILE A 325 -20.60 7.08 20.32
CA ILE A 325 -21.05 5.69 20.43
C ILE A 325 -21.34 5.12 19.04
N GLY A 326 -22.11 5.83 18.21
CA GLY A 326 -22.38 5.41 16.84
C GLY A 326 -21.10 5.28 16.02
N GLY A 327 -20.15 6.19 16.22
CA GLY A 327 -18.83 6.18 15.62
C GLY A 327 -17.98 5.00 16.03
N ALA A 328 -17.95 4.66 17.32
CA ALA A 328 -17.22 3.51 17.84
C ALA A 328 -17.79 2.19 17.29
N ILE A 329 -19.12 2.05 17.28
CA ILE A 329 -19.79 0.88 16.70
C ILE A 329 -19.54 0.81 15.19
N GLY A 330 -19.64 1.94 14.49
CA GLY A 330 -19.34 2.05 13.07
C GLY A 330 -17.89 1.72 12.74
N LEU A 331 -16.93 2.16 13.55
CA LEU A 331 -15.51 1.82 13.42
C LEU A 331 -15.31 0.30 13.55
N VAL A 332 -15.85 -0.32 14.60
CA VAL A 332 -15.74 -1.78 14.79
C VAL A 332 -16.36 -2.53 13.63
N LEU A 333 -17.58 -2.17 13.20
CA LEU A 333 -18.24 -2.81 12.07
C LEU A 333 -17.49 -2.58 10.76
N GLY A 334 -17.00 -1.38 10.51
CA GLY A 334 -16.22 -1.05 9.31
C GLY A 334 -14.91 -1.84 9.24
N LEU A 335 -14.23 -2.02 10.38
CA LEU A 335 -13.03 -2.85 10.47
C LEU A 335 -13.34 -4.33 10.25
N VAL A 336 -14.44 -4.84 10.80
CA VAL A 336 -14.89 -6.22 10.56
C VAL A 336 -15.21 -6.44 9.08
N ILE A 337 -15.93 -5.51 8.45
CA ILE A 337 -16.24 -5.56 7.01
C ILE A 337 -14.95 -5.54 6.19
N ALA A 338 -14.02 -4.63 6.49
CA ALA A 338 -12.74 -4.56 5.80
C ALA A 338 -11.93 -5.85 5.98
N ALA A 339 -11.86 -6.41 7.20
CA ALA A 339 -11.14 -7.65 7.45
C ALA A 339 -11.71 -8.83 6.65
N VAL A 340 -13.04 -8.95 6.59
CA VAL A 340 -13.72 -9.98 5.78
C VAL A 340 -13.42 -9.79 4.30
N VAL A 341 -13.51 -8.56 3.78
CA VAL A 341 -13.25 -8.27 2.37
C VAL A 341 -11.79 -8.51 2.01
N CYS A 342 -10.83 -8.03 2.80
CA CYS A 342 -9.40 -8.27 2.62
C CYS A 342 -9.09 -9.78 2.63
N SER A 343 -9.69 -10.54 3.55
CA SER A 343 -9.52 -11.99 3.59
C SER A 343 -10.06 -12.70 2.34
N ILE A 344 -11.16 -12.22 1.75
CA ILE A 344 -11.72 -12.79 0.52
C ILE A 344 -10.86 -12.40 -0.70
N MET A 345 -10.33 -11.18 -0.71
CA MET A 345 -9.49 -10.67 -1.79
C MET A 345 -8.05 -11.18 -1.72
N GLY A 346 -7.64 -11.76 -0.60
CA GLY A 346 -6.25 -12.17 -0.35
C GLY A 346 -5.30 -10.99 -0.14
N THR A 347 -5.81 -9.80 0.17
CA THR A 347 -5.00 -8.59 0.34
C THR A 347 -4.67 -8.32 1.80
N SER A 348 -3.57 -7.59 2.02
CA SER A 348 -3.13 -7.23 3.37
C SER A 348 -4.12 -6.30 4.08
N PHE A 349 -4.52 -6.67 5.30
CA PHE A 349 -5.34 -5.83 6.17
C PHE A 349 -4.45 -4.93 7.04
N THR A 350 -4.45 -3.63 6.76
CA THR A 350 -3.60 -2.67 7.48
C THR A 350 -4.43 -1.71 8.32
N LEU A 351 -4.41 -1.88 9.64
CA LEU A 351 -5.03 -0.94 10.57
C LEU A 351 -4.12 0.27 10.79
N SER A 352 -4.47 1.41 10.21
CA SER A 352 -3.73 2.66 10.43
C SER A 352 -4.33 3.48 11.59
N ALA A 353 -3.47 4.05 12.44
CA ALA A 353 -3.88 5.01 13.46
C ALA A 353 -4.62 6.22 12.85
N SER A 354 -4.27 6.61 11.62
CA SER A 354 -4.97 7.67 10.87
C SER A 354 -6.46 7.35 10.66
N THR A 355 -6.80 6.08 10.41
CA THR A 355 -8.18 5.63 10.20
C THR A 355 -9.01 5.72 11.48
N ILE A 356 -8.43 5.34 12.62
CA ILE A 356 -9.10 5.46 13.93
C ILE A 356 -9.32 6.94 14.28
N LEU A 357 -8.28 7.77 14.10
CA LEU A 357 -8.34 9.19 14.41
C LEU A 357 -9.36 9.91 13.52
N LEU A 358 -9.45 9.51 12.24
CA LEU A 358 -10.47 9.97 11.31
C LEU A 358 -11.87 9.55 11.77
N ALA A 359 -12.10 8.30 12.18
CA ALA A 359 -13.40 7.85 12.68
C ALA A 359 -13.87 8.64 13.91
N VAL A 360 -12.97 8.82 14.89
CA VAL A 360 -13.27 9.56 16.13
C VAL A 360 -13.50 11.04 15.82
N GLY A 361 -12.61 11.66 15.05
CA GLY A 361 -12.71 13.06 14.66
C GLY A 361 -13.98 13.36 13.86
N PHE A 362 -14.31 12.49 12.90
CA PHE A 362 -15.52 12.59 12.10
C PHE A 362 -16.78 12.45 12.97
N SER A 363 -16.82 11.46 13.86
CA SER A 363 -17.95 11.23 14.76
C SER A 363 -18.16 12.39 15.73
N ALA A 364 -17.07 12.95 16.28
CA ALA A 364 -17.14 14.14 17.12
C ALA A 364 -17.65 15.36 16.33
N ALA A 365 -17.16 15.56 15.10
CA ALA A 365 -17.58 16.66 14.24
C ALA A 365 -19.08 16.62 13.92
N ILE A 366 -19.64 15.44 13.61
CA ILE A 366 -21.09 15.28 13.41
C ILE A 366 -21.86 15.73 14.65
N GLY A 367 -21.48 15.21 15.82
CA GLY A 367 -22.18 15.47 17.09
C GLY A 367 -22.15 16.94 17.48
N VAL A 368 -21.04 17.64 17.21
CA VAL A 368 -20.91 19.09 17.46
C VAL A 368 -21.74 19.88 16.45
N LEU A 369 -21.53 19.68 15.15
CA LEU A 369 -22.15 20.49 14.10
C LEU A 369 -23.69 20.40 14.12
N PHE A 370 -24.22 19.18 14.18
CA PHE A 370 -25.67 18.95 14.12
C PHE A 370 -26.36 18.99 15.49
N GLY A 371 -25.60 18.86 16.59
CA GLY A 371 -26.11 19.06 17.94
C GLY A 371 -26.17 20.53 18.38
N PHE A 372 -25.37 21.41 17.76
CA PHE A 372 -25.26 22.81 18.18
C PHE A 372 -26.57 23.59 18.02
N ALA A 373 -27.26 23.49 16.88
CA ALA A 373 -28.49 24.24 16.65
C ALA A 373 -29.63 23.83 17.62
N PRO A 374 -29.93 22.54 17.83
CA PRO A 374 -30.89 22.10 18.86
C PRO A 374 -30.49 22.53 20.27
N ALA A 375 -29.21 22.39 20.64
CA ALA A 375 -28.71 22.79 21.96
C ALA A 375 -28.86 24.29 22.19
N LYS A 376 -28.59 25.11 21.17
CA LYS A 376 -28.81 26.56 21.21
C LYS A 376 -30.30 26.87 21.38
N LYS A 377 -31.19 26.20 20.65
CA LYS A 377 -32.64 26.37 20.78
C LYS A 377 -33.12 26.05 22.20
N ALA A 378 -32.66 24.95 22.80
CA ALA A 378 -32.96 24.60 24.19
C ALA A 378 -32.49 25.70 25.18
N SER A 379 -31.27 26.21 24.97
CA SER A 379 -30.70 27.26 25.82
C SER A 379 -31.41 28.62 25.70
N GLN A 380 -32.25 28.83 24.69
CA GLN A 380 -32.98 30.08 24.45
C GLN A 380 -34.47 30.03 24.86
N LEU A 381 -34.98 28.86 25.28
CA LEU A 381 -36.37 28.74 25.79
C LEU A 381 -36.67 29.71 26.94
N ASN A 382 -37.80 30.42 26.86
CA ASN A 382 -38.28 31.29 27.92
C ASN A 382 -38.92 30.43 29.04
N PRO A 383 -38.51 30.55 30.32
CA PRO A 383 -39.04 29.74 31.42
C PRO A 383 -40.56 29.84 31.55
N ILE A 384 -41.13 31.02 31.29
CA ILE A 384 -42.57 31.28 31.42
C ILE A 384 -43.35 30.52 30.34
N ASP A 385 -42.90 30.61 29.08
CA ASP A 385 -43.55 29.91 27.97
C ASP A 385 -43.42 28.39 28.08
N ALA A 386 -42.27 27.92 28.60
CA ALA A 386 -41.98 26.50 28.79
C ALA A 386 -42.87 25.83 29.85
N LEU A 387 -43.30 26.58 30.88
CA LEU A 387 -44.17 26.09 31.95
C LEU A 387 -45.65 26.34 31.70
N ARG A 388 -46.00 27.23 30.76
CA ARG A 388 -47.40 27.51 30.40
C ARG A 388 -47.99 26.48 29.45
N ASN A 389 -47.15 25.85 28.62
CA ASN A 389 -47.55 24.89 27.58
C ASN A 389 -47.24 23.41 27.95
N SER A 390 -46.97 23.12 29.23
CA SER A 390 -46.65 21.78 29.75
C SER A 390 -47.87 20.90 29.99
#